data_AF-A0A645IL25-F1
#
_entry.id   AF-A0A645IL25-F1
#
_cell.length_a   1.000
_cell.length_b   1.000
_cell.length_c   1.000
_cell.angle_alpha   90.00
_cell.angle_beta   90.00
_cell.angle_gamma   90.00
#
_symmetry.space_group_name_H-M   'P 1'
#
loop_
_entity.id
_entity.type
_entity.pdbx_description
1 polymer ?
#
loop_
_entity_poly.entity_id
_entity_poly.type
_entity_poly.pdbx_seq_one_letter_code
_entity_poly.pdbx_strand_id
1 'polypeptide(L)'
;MNANRLFTSYTEGWQTDRGMIYIVFGPPNIVYRSDDTESWIYGEENNFFSITFTFNKVKNIFCDNDYILQRAPVYKDNWFRAVDIWRQ
;
A
#
# COMPACT_ATOMS: atom_id res chain seq x y z
N MET A 1 5.79 5.66 -14.38
CA MET A 1 4.40 5.34 -13.98
C MET A 1 3.98 4.06 -14.68
N ASN A 2 3.66 2.98 -13.94
CA ASN A 2 3.30 1.66 -14.49
C ASN A 2 2.13 1.01 -13.70
N ALA A 3 1.31 1.79 -13.00
CA ALA A 3 0.32 1.28 -12.05
C ALA A 3 -0.69 0.31 -12.70
N ASN A 4 -1.21 0.63 -13.89
CA ASN A 4 -2.13 -0.27 -14.61
C ASN A 4 -1.46 -1.56 -15.09
N ARG A 5 -0.14 -1.55 -15.29
CA ARG A 5 0.57 -2.78 -15.67
C ARG A 5 0.79 -3.70 -14.48
N LEU A 6 0.98 -3.13 -13.29
CA LEU A 6 1.40 -3.86 -12.09
C LEU A 6 0.25 -4.25 -11.17
N PHE A 7 -0.80 -3.44 -11.10
CA PHE A 7 -1.82 -3.55 -10.05
C PHE A 7 -3.24 -3.69 -10.57
N THR A 8 -3.43 -3.91 -11.88
CA THR A 8 -4.78 -4.20 -12.41
C THR A 8 -5.34 -5.46 -11.76
N SER A 9 -6.60 -5.35 -11.35
CA SER A 9 -7.40 -6.37 -10.69
C SER A 9 -8.71 -6.49 -11.49
N TYR A 10 -9.86 -6.63 -10.83
CA TYR A 10 -11.17 -6.42 -11.44
C TYR A 10 -11.43 -4.94 -11.81
N THR A 11 -10.56 -4.03 -11.35
CA THR A 11 -10.51 -2.60 -11.70
C THR A 11 -9.15 -2.23 -12.27
N GLU A 12 -9.09 -1.05 -12.92
CA GLU A 12 -7.84 -0.45 -13.41
C GLU A 12 -6.81 -0.32 -12.28
N GLY A 13 -5.54 -0.61 -12.57
CA GLY A 13 -4.52 -0.67 -11.52
C GLY A 13 -4.39 0.61 -10.69
N TRP A 14 -4.57 1.80 -11.28
CA TRP A 14 -4.56 3.07 -10.53
C TRP A 14 -5.68 3.21 -9.48
N GLN A 15 -6.77 2.45 -9.61
CA GLN A 15 -7.91 2.45 -8.68
C GLN A 15 -7.73 1.47 -7.52
N THR A 16 -6.72 0.60 -7.56
CA THR A 16 -6.45 -0.35 -6.48
C THR A 16 -5.66 0.30 -5.36
N ASP A 17 -5.75 -0.24 -4.14
CA ASP A 17 -5.00 0.27 -2.99
C ASP A 17 -3.48 0.27 -3.26
N ARG A 18 -2.95 -0.83 -3.82
CA ARG A 18 -1.54 -0.92 -4.21
C ARG A 18 -1.18 0.12 -5.28
N GLY A 19 -2.03 0.30 -6.29
CA GLY A 19 -1.79 1.30 -7.33
C GLY A 19 -1.82 2.72 -6.82
N MET A 20 -2.76 3.06 -5.94
CA MET A 20 -2.82 4.37 -5.30
C MET A 20 -1.56 4.65 -4.48
N ILE A 21 -1.15 3.72 -3.62
CA ILE A 21 0.09 3.86 -2.83
C ILE A 21 1.32 3.99 -3.75
N TYR A 22 1.41 3.18 -4.80
CA TYR A 22 2.54 3.24 -5.75
C TYR A 22 2.59 4.55 -6.54
N ILE A 23 1.44 5.14 -6.89
CA ILE A 23 1.39 6.44 -7.59
C ILE A 23 1.83 7.57 -6.67
N VAL A 24 1.39 7.55 -5.41
CA VAL A 24 1.67 8.61 -4.43
C VAL A 24 3.09 8.54 -3.90
N PHE A 25 3.55 7.35 -3.50
CA PHE A 25 4.85 7.15 -2.84
C PHE A 25 5.94 6.66 -3.80
N GLY A 26 5.58 6.29 -5.03
CA GLY A 26 6.52 5.66 -5.95
C GLY A 26 6.81 4.20 -5.59
N PRO A 27 7.89 3.62 -6.16
CA PRO A 27 8.29 2.25 -5.85
C PRO A 27 8.77 2.14 -4.39
N PRO A 28 8.35 1.11 -3.64
CA PRO A 28 8.83 0.87 -2.29
C PRO A 28 10.31 0.48 -2.25
N ASN A 29 10.96 0.72 -1.12
CA ASN A 29 12.35 0.31 -0.88
C ASN A 29 12.45 -1.21 -0.73
N ILE A 30 11.52 -1.81 0.02
CA ILE A 30 11.48 -3.26 0.29
C ILE A 30 10.05 -3.77 0.07
N VAL A 31 9.95 -4.96 -0.51
CA VAL A 31 8.69 -5.68 -0.71
C VAL A 31 8.81 -7.08 -0.14
N TYR A 32 8.04 -7.37 0.91
CA TYR A 32 7.85 -8.71 1.43
C TYR A 32 6.57 -9.32 0.86
N ARG A 33 6.63 -10.54 0.35
CA ARG A 33 5.47 -11.27 -0.19
C ARG A 33 5.31 -12.61 0.49
N SER A 34 4.07 -12.94 0.80
CA SER A 34 3.61 -14.27 1.17
C SER A 34 2.47 -14.68 0.24
N ASP A 35 1.93 -15.89 0.43
CA ASP A 35 0.83 -16.39 -0.40
C ASP A 35 -0.42 -15.50 -0.32
N ASP A 36 -0.67 -14.92 0.86
CA ASP A 36 -1.88 -14.14 1.17
C ASP A 36 -1.61 -12.67 1.48
N THR A 37 -0.35 -12.24 1.60
CA THR A 37 -0.03 -10.86 1.98
C THR A 37 1.15 -10.28 1.20
N GLU A 38 1.14 -8.95 1.05
CA GLU A 38 2.23 -8.19 0.48
C GLU A 38 2.49 -6.96 1.36
N SER A 39 3.71 -6.80 1.87
CA SER A 39 4.10 -5.66 2.71
C SER A 39 5.14 -4.81 1.99
N TRP A 40 4.85 -3.52 1.87
CA TRP A 40 5.72 -2.53 1.24
C TRP A 40 6.30 -1.60 2.28
N ILE A 41 7.62 -1.45 2.30
CA ILE A 41 8.33 -0.58 3.22
C ILE A 41 8.94 0.58 2.43
N TYR A 42 8.66 1.79 2.89
CA TYR A 42 9.23 3.04 2.43
C TYR A 42 10.14 3.61 3.52
N GLY A 43 11.40 3.89 3.20
CA GLY A 43 12.45 4.23 4.15
C GLY A 43 13.37 3.05 4.47
N GLU A 44 14.24 3.23 5.46
CA GLU A 44 15.20 2.22 5.91
C GLU A 44 14.56 1.23 6.89
N GLU A 45 14.90 -0.05 6.75
CA GLU A 45 14.43 -1.11 7.66
C GLU A 45 14.92 -0.82 9.10
N ASN A 46 14.03 -0.97 10.09
CA ASN A 46 14.25 -0.59 11.50
C ASN A 46 14.41 0.91 11.79
N ASN A 47 14.12 1.79 10.84
CA ASN A 47 14.05 3.23 11.10
C ASN A 47 12.65 3.61 11.62
N PHE A 48 12.60 4.42 12.68
CA PHE A 48 11.36 4.93 13.27
C PHE A 48 10.53 5.78 12.29
N PHE A 49 11.17 6.34 11.26
CA PHE A 49 10.52 7.11 10.19
C PHE A 49 10.10 6.25 8.99
N SER A 50 10.32 4.93 9.02
CA SER A 50 9.87 4.04 7.96
C SER A 50 8.34 3.89 7.97
N ILE A 51 7.75 3.80 6.78
CA ILE A 51 6.32 3.60 6.58
C ILE A 51 6.13 2.22 5.97
N THR A 52 5.33 1.39 6.63
CA THR A 52 4.96 0.07 6.12
C THR A 52 3.49 0.07 5.72
N PHE A 53 3.19 -0.40 4.52
CA PHE A 53 1.83 -0.71 4.06
C PHE A 53 1.70 -2.22 3.89
N THR A 54 0.70 -2.82 4.53
CA THR A 54 0.39 -4.25 4.37
C THR A 54 -0.87 -4.41 3.56
N PHE A 55 -0.81 -5.23 2.52
CA PHE A 55 -1.93 -5.57 1.67
C PHE A 55 -2.27 -7.04 1.83
N ASN A 56 -3.55 -7.35 1.95
CA ASN A 56 -4.06 -8.71 2.04
C ASN A 56 -4.69 -9.10 0.72
N LYS A 57 -4.33 -10.28 0.22
CA LYS A 57 -4.92 -10.88 -0.97
C LYS A 57 -6.37 -11.22 -0.68
N VAL A 58 -7.25 -10.86 -1.59
CA VAL A 58 -8.68 -11.16 -1.51
C VAL A 58 -9.00 -12.20 -2.58
N LYS A 59 -9.75 -13.24 -2.18
CA LYS A 59 -10.26 -14.21 -3.14
C LYS A 59 -11.32 -13.54 -4.01
N ASN A 60 -10.98 -13.29 -5.26
CA ASN A 60 -11.87 -12.66 -6.23
C ASN A 60 -12.13 -13.66 -7.38
N ILE A 61 -13.38 -13.73 -7.84
CA ILE A 61 -13.79 -14.64 -8.93
C ILE A 61 -13.35 -14.14 -10.32
N PHE A 62 -12.96 -12.88 -10.43
CA PHE A 62 -12.60 -12.23 -11.69
C PHE A 62 -11.09 -12.12 -11.90
N CYS A 63 -10.28 -12.15 -10.83
CA CYS A 63 -8.83 -12.11 -10.94
C CYS A 63 -8.12 -12.62 -9.68
N ASP A 64 -6.85 -12.99 -9.82
CA ASP A 64 -5.99 -13.42 -8.70
C ASP A 64 -5.15 -12.27 -8.10
N ASN A 65 -5.23 -11.06 -8.67
CA ASN A 65 -4.40 -9.91 -8.31
C ASN A 65 -5.15 -8.88 -7.47
N ASP A 66 -6.17 -9.32 -6.72
CA ASP A 66 -6.97 -8.45 -5.87
C ASP A 66 -6.39 -8.36 -4.46
N TYR A 67 -6.00 -7.15 -4.05
CA TYR A 67 -5.35 -6.90 -2.77
C TYR A 67 -5.91 -5.64 -2.15
N ILE A 68 -6.30 -5.75 -0.88
CA ILE A 68 -6.82 -4.64 -0.09
C ILE A 68 -5.81 -4.21 0.96
N LEU A 69 -5.70 -2.90 1.19
CA LEU A 69 -4.86 -2.37 2.25
C LEU A 69 -5.42 -2.81 3.61
N GLN A 70 -4.62 -3.53 4.38
CA GLN A 70 -4.91 -3.82 5.77
C GLN A 70 -4.88 -2.53 6.58
N ARG A 71 -6.06 -1.98 6.88
CA ARG A 71 -6.19 -0.77 7.70
C ARG A 71 -5.87 -1.11 9.15
N ALA A 72 -4.65 -0.80 9.61
CA ALA A 72 -4.28 -0.96 11.00
C ALA A 72 -4.68 0.29 11.83
N PRO A 73 -5.20 0.12 13.06
CA PRO A 73 -5.46 1.23 13.98
C PRO A 73 -4.21 2.06 14.31
N VAL A 74 -3.01 1.46 14.22
CA VAL A 74 -1.71 2.14 14.36
C VAL A 74 -1.53 3.28 13.33
N TYR A 75 -2.17 3.20 12.16
CA TYR A 75 -2.09 4.27 11.15
C TYR A 75 -2.91 5.49 11.52
N LYS A 76 -3.86 5.37 12.46
CA LYS A 76 -4.75 6.47 12.82
C LYS A 76 -3.96 7.63 13.44
N ASP A 77 -3.04 7.34 14.36
CA ASP A 77 -2.27 8.39 15.06
C ASP A 77 -1.20 9.05 14.19
N ASN A 78 -0.58 8.30 13.27
CA ASN A 78 0.37 8.87 12.31
C ASN A 78 -0.34 9.66 11.19
N TRP A 79 -1.50 9.19 10.72
CA TRP A 79 -2.34 9.92 9.76
C TRP A 79 -2.89 11.22 10.36
N PHE A 80 -3.39 11.20 11.61
CA PHE A 80 -3.85 12.41 12.29
C PHE A 80 -2.73 13.43 12.48
N ARG A 81 -1.52 13.01 12.87
CA ARG A 81 -0.35 13.92 12.96
C ARG A 81 0.04 14.54 11.61
N ALA A 82 0.04 13.76 10.53
CA ALA A 82 0.37 14.26 9.20
C ALA A 82 -0.66 15.28 8.69
N VAL A 83 -1.95 15.06 8.97
CA VAL A 83 -3.04 15.99 8.60
C VAL A 83 -2.99 17.29 9.42
N ASP A 84 -2.63 17.23 10.71
CA ASP A 84 -2.48 18.42 11.55
C ASP A 84 -1.29 19.31 11.12
N ILE A 85 -0.15 18.71 10.73
CA ILE A 85 1.01 19.47 10.22
C ILE A 85 0.67 20.19 8.91
N TRP A 86 -0.17 19.60 8.05
CA TRP A 86 -0.55 20.21 6.76
C TRP A 86 -1.57 21.35 6.89
N ARG A 87 -2.21 21.49 8.06
CA ARG A 87 -3.19 22.54 8.36
C ARG A 87 -2.59 23.79 9.00
N GLN A 88 -1.29 23.76 9.34
CA GLN A 88 -0.50 24.94 9.70
C GLN A 88 0.14 25.54 8.45
#